data_AF-Q4D6I8-F1
#
_entry.id   AF-Q4D6I8-F1
#
_cell.length_a   1.000
_cell.length_b   1.000
_cell.length_c   1.000
_cell.angle_alpha   90.00
_cell.angle_beta   90.00
_cell.angle_gamma   90.00
#
_symmetry.space_group_name_H-M   'P 1'
#
loop_
_entity.id
_entity.type
_entity.pdbx_description
1 polymer ?
#
loop_
_entity_poly.entity_id
_entity_poly.type
_entity_poly.pdbx_seq_one_letter_code
_entity_poly.pdbx_strand_id
1 'polypeptide(L)'
;MWFLSFFFFFARPPLCYWFSAIHTLNASEGIRNGMAKFYDPCIVAVGVSGFVGVVAGAYGAHALHGRLTPKQQSAWTTAVNINLIHTAGCLSVLALRKCVDPNGPAAKHLNRAFHLLLLGTTLFAGTIYATSLGVPGKVIGRLTPVGGVTLMLGWLTVALAGL
;
A
#
# COMPACT_ATOMS: atom_id res chain seq x y z
N MET A 1 66.27 -36.71 -13.64
CA MET A 1 64.97 -36.89 -12.93
C MET A 1 64.05 -35.68 -13.16
N TRP A 2 63.70 -35.33 -14.40
CA TRP A 2 62.93 -34.11 -14.75
C TRP A 2 61.56 -34.39 -15.40
N PHE A 3 60.95 -35.58 -15.23
CA PHE A 3 59.81 -36.02 -16.06
C PHE A 3 58.44 -36.20 -15.37
N LEU A 4 58.23 -35.81 -14.11
CA LEU A 4 56.95 -36.09 -13.42
C LEU A 4 56.12 -34.88 -12.95
N SER A 5 56.49 -33.64 -13.30
CA SER A 5 55.73 -32.46 -12.85
C SER A 5 54.66 -31.93 -13.83
N PHE A 6 54.41 -32.57 -14.98
CA PHE A 6 53.48 -32.02 -15.98
C PHE A 6 51.98 -32.35 -15.73
N PHE A 7 51.65 -33.32 -14.86
CA PHE A 7 50.27 -33.81 -14.75
C PHE A 7 49.37 -33.07 -13.73
N PHE A 8 49.89 -32.16 -12.91
CA PHE A 8 49.06 -31.40 -11.95
C PHE A 8 48.41 -30.13 -12.53
N PHE A 9 48.60 -29.83 -13.81
CA PHE A 9 48.16 -28.56 -14.41
C PHE A 9 46.66 -28.48 -14.74
N PHE A 10 45.89 -29.59 -14.73
CA PHE A 10 44.51 -29.57 -15.27
C PHE A 10 43.36 -29.79 -14.27
N ALA A 11 43.59 -29.86 -12.95
CA ALA A 11 42.52 -30.20 -11.99
C ALA A 11 42.05 -29.08 -11.04
N ARG A 12 42.50 -27.83 -11.19
CA ARG A 12 41.95 -26.70 -10.42
C ARG A 12 41.31 -25.69 -11.36
N PRO A 13 39.96 -25.54 -11.41
CA PRO A 13 39.38 -24.41 -12.12
C PRO A 13 39.98 -23.13 -11.53
N PRO A 14 40.53 -22.21 -12.35
CA PRO A 14 41.30 -21.10 -11.84
C PRO A 14 40.42 -20.20 -10.95
N LEU A 15 41.04 -19.66 -9.89
CA LEU A 15 40.46 -18.73 -8.91
C LEU A 15 39.64 -17.59 -9.54
N CYS A 16 39.92 -17.23 -10.79
CA CYS A 16 39.16 -16.22 -11.54
C CYS A 16 37.67 -16.57 -11.73
N TYR A 17 37.31 -17.85 -11.88
CA TYR A 17 35.90 -18.25 -11.98
C TYR A 17 35.12 -18.03 -10.67
N TRP A 18 35.81 -18.14 -9.53
CA TRP A 18 35.21 -17.97 -8.22
C TRP A 18 34.78 -16.52 -7.95
N PHE A 19 35.59 -15.54 -8.33
CA PHE A 19 35.23 -14.12 -8.20
C PHE A 19 34.02 -13.73 -9.06
N SER A 20 33.96 -14.22 -10.31
CA SER A 20 32.80 -14.00 -11.18
C SER A 20 31.53 -14.65 -10.61
N ALA A 21 31.64 -15.83 -10.00
CA ALA A 21 30.50 -16.50 -9.35
C ALA A 21 29.99 -15.73 -8.13
N ILE A 22 30.85 -15.13 -7.31
CA ILE A 22 30.41 -14.30 -6.17
C ILE A 22 29.65 -13.05 -6.67
N HIS A 23 30.11 -12.40 -7.73
CA HIS A 23 29.40 -11.24 -8.30
C HIS A 23 28.04 -11.60 -8.88
N THR A 24 27.90 -12.74 -9.57
CA THR A 24 26.60 -13.20 -10.06
C THR A 24 25.66 -13.63 -8.94
N LEU A 25 26.19 -14.25 -7.87
CA LEU A 25 25.42 -14.55 -6.67
C LEU A 25 24.92 -13.27 -5.98
N ASN A 26 25.78 -12.28 -5.74
CA ASN A 26 25.39 -10.98 -5.16
C ASN A 26 24.37 -10.23 -6.05
N ALA A 27 24.53 -10.27 -7.37
CA ALA A 27 23.56 -9.69 -8.30
C ALA A 27 22.21 -10.43 -8.25
N SER A 28 22.25 -11.77 -8.16
CA SER A 28 21.05 -12.59 -8.01
C SER A 28 20.36 -12.37 -6.66
N GLU A 29 21.13 -12.16 -5.58
CA GLU A 29 20.59 -11.78 -4.26
C GLU A 29 19.99 -10.39 -4.29
N GLY A 30 20.63 -9.42 -4.96
CA GLY A 30 20.06 -8.10 -5.21
C GLY A 30 18.72 -8.15 -5.98
N ILE A 31 18.66 -8.95 -7.04
CA ILE A 31 17.43 -9.17 -7.83
C ILE A 31 16.36 -9.89 -6.99
N ARG A 32 16.72 -10.97 -6.27
CA ARG A 32 15.81 -11.73 -5.40
C ARG A 32 15.26 -10.86 -4.26
N ASN A 33 16.12 -10.07 -3.61
CA ASN A 33 15.73 -9.11 -2.58
C ASN A 33 14.85 -8.00 -3.17
N GLY A 34 15.11 -7.59 -4.42
CA GLY A 34 14.25 -6.69 -5.18
C GLY A 34 12.85 -7.26 -5.44
N MET A 35 12.76 -8.50 -5.92
CA MET A 35 11.48 -9.19 -6.19
C MET A 35 10.67 -9.49 -4.92
N ALA A 36 11.33 -9.95 -3.85
CA ALA A 36 10.67 -10.16 -2.56
C ALA A 36 10.07 -8.84 -2.00
N LYS A 37 10.68 -7.70 -2.31
CA LYS A 37 10.20 -6.36 -1.97
C LYS A 37 9.01 -5.89 -2.83
N PHE A 38 8.75 -6.51 -3.99
CA PHE A 38 7.65 -6.11 -4.89
C PHE A 38 6.27 -6.52 -4.38
N TYR A 39 6.15 -7.65 -3.67
CA TYR A 39 4.89 -8.12 -3.12
C TYR A 39 4.60 -7.52 -1.74
N ASP A 40 4.38 -6.21 -1.67
CA ASP A 40 3.93 -5.54 -0.44
C ASP A 40 2.38 -5.54 -0.39
N PRO A 41 1.74 -6.28 0.53
CA PRO A 41 0.28 -6.33 0.63
C PRO A 41 -0.34 -4.96 0.89
N CYS A 42 0.39 -4.02 1.50
CA CYS A 42 -0.09 -2.66 1.70
C CYS A 42 -0.24 -1.91 0.37
N ILE A 43 0.68 -2.15 -0.58
CA ILE A 43 0.64 -1.57 -1.93
C ILE A 43 -0.55 -2.14 -2.72
N VAL A 44 -0.80 -3.44 -2.58
CA VAL A 44 -1.99 -4.06 -3.19
C VAL A 44 -3.27 -3.45 -2.61
N ALA A 45 -3.37 -3.32 -1.29
CA ALA A 45 -4.55 -2.76 -0.62
C ALA A 45 -4.85 -1.31 -1.05
N VAL A 46 -3.82 -0.45 -1.13
CA VAL A 46 -4.02 0.94 -1.61
C VAL A 46 -4.39 0.99 -3.09
N GLY A 47 -3.82 0.11 -3.93
CA GLY A 47 -4.19 -0.01 -5.33
C GLY A 47 -5.66 -0.41 -5.52
N VAL A 48 -6.12 -1.41 -4.75
CA VAL A 48 -7.53 -1.82 -4.73
C VAL A 48 -8.43 -0.67 -4.23
N SER A 49 -8.03 0.05 -3.18
CA SER A 49 -8.77 1.20 -2.68
C SER A 49 -8.91 2.31 -3.73
N GLY A 50 -7.85 2.57 -4.51
CA GLY A 50 -7.88 3.52 -5.62
C GLY A 50 -8.80 3.08 -6.75
N PHE A 51 -8.71 1.81 -7.15
CA PHE A 51 -9.63 1.22 -8.12
C PHE A 51 -11.09 1.38 -7.70
N VAL A 52 -11.42 1.04 -6.45
CA VAL A 52 -12.78 1.19 -5.90
C VAL A 52 -13.22 2.65 -5.95
N GLY A 53 -12.36 3.60 -5.57
CA GLY A 53 -12.68 5.02 -5.62
C GLY A 53 -12.99 5.52 -7.03
N VAL A 54 -12.22 5.10 -8.03
CA VAL A 54 -12.43 5.46 -9.45
C VAL A 54 -13.72 4.84 -9.98
N VAL A 55 -13.94 3.54 -9.73
CA VAL A 55 -15.18 2.85 -10.12
C VAL A 55 -16.39 3.50 -9.47
N ALA A 56 -16.33 3.81 -8.17
CA ALA A 56 -17.42 4.49 -7.47
C ALA A 56 -17.65 5.91 -8.02
N GLY A 57 -16.60 6.65 -8.36
CA GLY A 57 -16.71 7.95 -9.02
C GLY A 57 -17.46 7.88 -10.34
N ALA A 58 -17.03 6.99 -11.24
CA ALA A 58 -17.68 6.80 -12.54
C ALA A 58 -19.12 6.27 -12.39
N TYR A 59 -19.35 5.34 -11.48
CA TYR A 59 -20.67 4.77 -11.20
C TYR A 59 -21.64 5.84 -10.68
N GLY A 60 -21.18 6.70 -9.77
CA GLY A 60 -21.95 7.83 -9.25
C GLY A 60 -22.31 8.89 -10.28
N ALA A 61 -21.39 9.18 -11.20
CA ALA A 61 -21.56 10.21 -12.22
C ALA A 61 -22.48 9.76 -13.37
N HIS A 62 -22.45 8.47 -13.72
CA HIS A 62 -23.16 7.95 -14.90
C HIS A 62 -24.31 7.00 -14.54
N ALA A 63 -24.04 5.94 -13.80
CA ALA A 63 -25.01 4.86 -13.56
C ALA A 63 -26.06 5.22 -12.49
N LEU A 64 -25.71 6.08 -11.53
CA LEU A 64 -26.60 6.55 -10.47
C LEU A 64 -27.27 7.90 -10.75
N HIS A 65 -26.95 8.52 -11.90
CA HIS A 65 -27.53 9.79 -12.28
C HIS A 65 -29.07 9.71 -12.35
N GLY A 66 -29.75 10.57 -11.59
CA GLY A 66 -31.21 10.57 -11.48
C GLY A 66 -31.82 9.44 -10.62
N ARG A 67 -31.02 8.50 -10.11
CA ARG A 67 -31.49 7.43 -9.21
C ARG A 67 -31.33 7.79 -7.74
N LEU A 68 -30.39 8.66 -7.42
CA LEU A 68 -30.16 9.16 -6.07
C LEU A 68 -30.89 10.49 -5.87
N THR A 69 -31.45 10.68 -4.67
CA THR A 69 -31.90 12.01 -4.24
C THR A 69 -30.71 12.99 -4.22
N PRO A 70 -30.92 14.31 -4.36
CA PRO A 70 -29.82 15.29 -4.32
C PRO A 70 -28.92 15.15 -3.09
N LYS A 71 -29.48 14.81 -1.93
CA LYS A 71 -28.74 14.54 -0.70
C LYS A 71 -27.86 13.29 -0.80
N GLN A 72 -28.38 12.19 -1.36
CA GLN A 72 -27.60 10.97 -1.58
C GLN A 72 -26.51 11.17 -2.64
N GLN A 73 -26.80 11.93 -3.70
CA GLN A 73 -25.80 12.26 -4.71
C GLN A 73 -24.64 13.06 -4.10
N SER A 74 -24.94 14.06 -3.27
CA SER A 74 -23.92 14.82 -2.55
C SER A 74 -23.10 13.92 -1.61
N ALA A 75 -23.77 13.05 -0.84
CA ALA A 75 -23.10 12.10 0.04
C ALA A 75 -22.18 11.13 -0.73
N TRP A 76 -22.65 10.61 -1.87
CA TRP A 76 -21.86 9.75 -2.75
C TRP A 76 -20.59 10.44 -3.24
N THR A 77 -20.71 11.66 -3.75
CA THR A 77 -19.54 12.44 -4.20
C THR A 77 -18.57 12.71 -3.04
N THR A 78 -19.08 13.00 -1.84
CA THR A 78 -18.23 13.12 -0.64
C THR A 78 -17.50 11.81 -0.33
N ALA A 79 -18.17 10.66 -0.43
CA ALA A 79 -17.56 9.35 -0.21
C ALA A 79 -16.44 9.07 -1.22
N VAL A 80 -16.66 9.37 -2.50
CA VAL A 80 -15.64 9.26 -3.56
C VAL A 80 -14.44 10.15 -3.27
N ASN A 81 -14.66 11.41 -2.92
CA ASN A 81 -13.59 12.34 -2.59
C ASN A 81 -12.77 11.87 -1.39
N ILE A 82 -13.43 11.48 -0.30
CA ILE A 82 -12.76 10.93 0.88
C ILE A 82 -11.99 9.67 0.53
N ASN A 83 -12.57 8.77 -0.27
CA ASN A 83 -11.89 7.56 -0.73
C ASN A 83 -10.61 7.88 -1.50
N LEU A 84 -10.68 8.72 -2.52
CA LEU A 84 -9.52 9.01 -3.38
C LEU A 84 -8.44 9.82 -2.66
N ILE A 85 -8.83 10.84 -1.89
CA ILE A 85 -7.88 11.69 -1.13
C ILE A 85 -7.09 10.85 -0.12
N HIS A 86 -7.77 9.99 0.64
CA HIS A 86 -7.09 9.19 1.66
C HIS A 86 -6.37 7.98 1.07
N THR A 87 -6.81 7.44 -0.07
CA THR A 87 -6.00 6.48 -0.84
C THR A 87 -4.69 7.12 -1.29
N ALA A 88 -4.71 8.35 -1.82
CA ALA A 88 -3.50 9.09 -2.16
C ALA A 88 -2.64 9.35 -0.91
N GLY A 89 -3.26 9.70 0.23
CA GLY A 89 -2.59 9.80 1.53
C GLY A 89 -1.90 8.51 1.97
N CYS A 90 -2.58 7.36 1.85
CA CYS A 90 -2.01 6.04 2.13
C CYS A 90 -0.81 5.73 1.23
N LEU A 91 -0.89 6.06 -0.06
CA LEU A 91 0.23 5.88 -0.99
C LEU A 91 1.43 6.74 -0.58
N SER A 92 1.19 8.00 -0.20
CA SER A 92 2.21 8.91 0.35
C SER A 92 2.83 8.38 1.64
N VAL A 93 2.04 7.83 2.56
CA VAL A 93 2.54 7.21 3.80
C VAL A 93 3.44 6.02 3.49
N LEU A 94 3.05 5.15 2.54
CA LEU A 94 3.88 4.02 2.12
C LEU A 94 5.18 4.46 1.45
N ALA A 95 5.17 5.57 0.71
CA ALA A 95 6.36 6.18 0.12
C ALA A 95 7.29 6.75 1.22
N LEU A 96 6.76 7.58 2.13
CA LEU A 96 7.51 8.15 3.26
C LEU A 96 8.15 7.08 4.13
N ARG A 97 7.48 5.94 4.32
CA ARG A 97 8.02 4.81 5.09
C ARG A 97 9.33 4.25 4.51
N LYS A 98 9.60 4.42 3.21
CA LYS A 98 10.86 4.01 2.58
C LYS A 98 12.00 5.00 2.85
N CYS A 99 11.72 6.19 3.37
CA CYS A 99 12.69 7.26 3.62
C CYS A 99 13.14 7.33 5.10
N VAL A 100 12.61 6.48 5.97
CA VAL A 100 12.92 6.47 7.41
C VAL A 100 13.61 5.17 7.80
N ASP A 101 14.30 5.16 8.95
CA ASP A 101 14.82 3.93 9.53
C ASP A 101 13.67 2.93 9.76
N PRO A 102 13.69 1.74 9.14
CA PRO A 102 12.62 0.75 9.28
C PRO A 102 12.40 0.27 10.71
N ASN A 103 13.41 0.38 11.59
CA ASN A 103 13.32 0.00 13.01
C ASN A 103 13.00 1.19 13.94
N GLY A 104 13.01 2.41 13.40
CA GLY A 104 12.80 3.65 14.14
C GLY A 104 11.34 3.89 14.54
N PRO A 105 11.09 4.84 15.46
CA PRO A 105 9.75 5.22 15.89
C PRO A 105 8.88 5.75 14.74
N ALA A 106 9.45 6.56 13.83
CA ALA A 106 8.75 7.10 12.67
C ALA A 106 8.14 6.01 11.79
N ALA A 107 8.87 4.92 11.49
CA ALA A 107 8.35 3.79 10.72
C ALA A 107 7.14 3.12 11.40
N LYS A 108 7.17 2.98 12.73
CA LYS A 108 6.05 2.44 13.52
C LYS A 108 4.83 3.34 13.43
N HIS A 109 5.00 4.65 13.55
CA HIS A 109 3.91 5.62 13.40
C HIS A 109 3.33 5.60 11.98
N LEU A 110 4.17 5.60 10.93
CA LEU A 110 3.70 5.53 9.54
C LEU A 110 2.93 4.23 9.24
N ASN A 111 3.37 3.07 9.76
CA ASN A 111 2.62 1.83 9.62
C ASN A 111 1.23 1.91 10.28
N ARG A 112 1.14 2.46 11.50
CA ARG A 112 -0.14 2.66 12.19
C ARG A 112 -1.04 3.63 11.44
N ALA A 113 -0.47 4.74 10.97
CA ALA A 113 -1.17 5.74 10.18
C ALA A 113 -1.76 5.12 8.90
N PHE A 114 -1.00 4.30 8.18
CA PHE A 114 -1.51 3.58 7.00
C PHE A 114 -2.75 2.74 7.33
N HIS A 115 -2.69 1.93 8.40
CA HIS A 115 -3.83 1.09 8.78
C HIS A 115 -5.05 1.91 9.22
N LEU A 116 -4.84 2.99 9.98
CA LEU A 116 -5.91 3.89 10.40
C LEU A 116 -6.55 4.62 9.21
N LEU A 117 -5.75 5.13 8.29
CA LEU A 117 -6.25 5.80 7.08
C LEU A 117 -7.03 4.82 6.21
N LEU A 118 -6.48 3.63 5.93
CA LEU A 118 -7.16 2.61 5.13
C LEU A 118 -8.47 2.16 5.78
N LEU A 119 -8.45 1.81 7.07
CA LEU A 119 -9.64 1.40 7.81
C LEU A 119 -10.68 2.52 7.88
N GLY A 120 -10.26 3.74 8.21
CA GLY A 120 -11.12 4.91 8.29
C GLY A 120 -11.78 5.23 6.95
N THR A 121 -11.04 5.14 5.84
CA THR A 121 -11.57 5.31 4.50
C THR A 121 -12.61 4.24 4.17
N THR A 122 -12.29 2.96 4.42
CA THR A 122 -13.23 1.85 4.16
C THR A 122 -14.50 2.01 4.98
N LEU A 123 -14.41 2.32 6.27
CA LEU A 123 -15.58 2.53 7.13
C LEU A 123 -16.39 3.76 6.71
N PHE A 124 -15.74 4.88 6.42
CA PHE A 124 -16.43 6.12 6.08
C PHE A 124 -17.09 6.04 4.69
N ALA A 125 -16.28 5.85 3.64
CA ALA A 125 -16.76 5.84 2.26
C ALA A 125 -17.60 4.58 1.97
N GLY A 126 -17.16 3.42 2.45
CA GLY A 126 -17.87 2.15 2.25
C GLY A 126 -19.27 2.16 2.86
N THR A 127 -19.46 2.79 4.03
CA THR A 127 -20.79 2.94 4.64
C THR A 127 -21.70 3.82 3.78
N ILE A 128 -21.19 4.90 3.23
CA ILE A 128 -21.99 5.79 2.36
C ILE A 128 -22.33 5.08 1.04
N TYR A 129 -21.39 4.36 0.44
CA TYR A 129 -21.67 3.55 -0.75
C TYR A 129 -22.75 2.51 -0.46
N ALA A 130 -22.61 1.73 0.62
CA ALA A 130 -23.57 0.72 1.02
C ALA A 130 -24.97 1.30 1.26
N THR A 131 -25.07 2.38 2.05
CA THR A 131 -26.37 3.01 2.35
C THR A 131 -27.00 3.66 1.13
N SER A 132 -26.21 4.21 0.21
CA SER A 132 -26.71 4.78 -1.06
C SER A 132 -27.23 3.70 -2.00
N LEU A 133 -26.69 2.48 -1.92
CA LEU A 133 -27.14 1.31 -2.69
C LEU A 133 -28.31 0.55 -2.02
N GLY A 134 -28.86 1.08 -0.93
CA GLY A 134 -30.06 0.53 -0.28
C GLY A 134 -29.80 -0.35 0.94
N VAL A 135 -28.54 -0.48 1.41
CA VAL A 135 -28.27 -1.18 2.66
C VAL A 135 -28.87 -0.39 3.83
N PRO A 136 -29.66 -1.00 4.73
CA PRO A 136 -30.37 -0.28 5.79
C PRO A 136 -29.43 0.51 6.73
N GLY A 137 -29.53 1.84 6.71
CA GLY A 137 -28.64 2.73 7.45
C GLY A 137 -28.77 2.72 8.98
N LYS A 138 -29.80 2.07 9.57
CA LYS A 138 -30.05 2.13 11.02
C LYS A 138 -28.86 1.66 11.87
N VAL A 139 -28.17 0.62 11.42
CA VAL A 139 -27.01 0.05 12.14
C VAL A 139 -25.72 0.52 11.50
N ILE A 140 -25.57 0.33 10.18
CA ILE A 140 -24.32 0.65 9.49
C ILE A 140 -24.04 2.16 9.42
N GLY A 141 -25.06 3.03 9.45
CA GLY A 141 -24.87 4.47 9.40
C GLY A 141 -24.07 5.03 10.60
N ARG A 142 -24.00 4.28 11.71
CA ARG A 142 -23.14 4.62 12.86
C ARG A 142 -21.65 4.39 12.58
N LEU A 143 -21.30 3.67 11.51
CA LEU A 143 -19.91 3.42 11.13
C LEU A 143 -19.27 4.64 10.45
N THR A 144 -20.04 5.52 9.79
CA THR A 144 -19.49 6.75 9.18
C THR A 144 -18.78 7.65 10.19
N PRO A 145 -19.37 8.05 11.33
CA PRO A 145 -18.64 8.87 12.32
C PRO A 145 -17.44 8.14 12.91
N VAL A 146 -17.53 6.82 13.13
CA VAL A 146 -16.38 6.00 13.60
C VAL A 146 -15.24 6.03 12.57
N GLY A 147 -15.57 5.88 11.29
CA GLY A 147 -14.60 6.01 10.19
C GLY A 147 -13.96 7.39 10.16
N GLY A 148 -14.74 8.45 10.38
CA GLY A 148 -14.24 9.82 10.45
C GLY A 148 -13.24 10.04 11.59
N VAL A 149 -13.57 9.58 12.80
CA VAL A 149 -12.64 9.62 13.95
C VAL A 149 -11.38 8.80 13.66
N THR A 150 -11.53 7.63 13.03
CA THR A 150 -10.39 6.78 12.66
C THR A 150 -9.46 7.49 11.66
N LEU A 151 -10.01 8.22 10.68
CA LEU A 151 -9.24 9.05 9.76
C LEU A 151 -8.50 10.18 10.49
N MET A 152 -9.15 10.87 11.43
CA MET A 152 -8.52 11.90 12.25
C MET A 152 -7.32 11.35 13.03
N LEU A 153 -7.48 10.18 13.67
CA LEU A 153 -6.41 9.49 14.37
C LEU A 153 -5.28 9.05 13.42
N GLY A 154 -5.63 8.64 12.19
CA GLY A 154 -4.66 8.30 11.15
C GLY A 154 -3.75 9.48 10.82
N TRP A 155 -4.32 10.65 10.53
CA TRP A 155 -3.56 11.87 10.26
C TRP A 155 -2.79 12.39 11.47
N LEU A 156 -3.35 12.31 12.67
CA LEU A 156 -2.63 12.65 13.90
C LEU A 156 -1.40 11.74 14.07
N THR A 157 -1.52 10.45 13.73
CA THR A 157 -0.41 9.51 13.76
C THR A 157 0.65 9.82 12.70
N VAL A 158 0.27 10.34 11.53
CA VAL A 158 1.24 10.89 10.55
C VAL A 158 2.01 12.05 11.16
N ALA A 159 1.33 12.97 11.86
CA ALA A 159 2.00 14.09 12.53
C ALA A 159 3.00 13.61 13.60
N LEU A 160 2.64 12.59 14.38
CA LEU A 160 3.53 11.96 15.37
C LEU A 160 4.75 11.29 14.75
N ALA A 161 4.69 10.88 13.48
CA ALA A 161 5.86 10.31 12.78
C ALA A 161 6.93 11.35 12.44
N GLY A 162 6.59 12.64 12.49
CA GLY A 162 7.51 13.76 12.25
C GLY A 162 8.19 14.31 13.52
N LEU A 163 7.93 13.70 14.68
CA LEU A 163 8.57 14.02 15.97
C LEU A 163 9.66 12.99 16.28
#